data_AF-A0A2M8K578-F1
#
_entry.id   AF-A0A2M8K578-F1
#
_cell.length_a   1.000
_cell.length_b   1.000
_cell.length_c   1.000
_cell.angle_alpha   90.00
_cell.angle_beta   90.00
_cell.angle_gamma   90.00
#
_symmetry.space_group_name_H-M   'P 1'
#
loop_
_entity.id
_entity.type
_entity.pdbx_description
1 polymer ?
#
loop_
_entity_poly.entity_id
_entity_poly.type
_entity_poly.pdbx_seq_one_letter_code
_entity_poly.pdbx_strand_id
1 'polypeptide(L)' 'MWTLLLWLNQKILASYERLKDRHEVQKARRITRKQMATTRHLPAYLRRDMGLPPYTERGETRSKDSQ' A
#
# COMPACT_ATOMS: atom_id res chain seq x y z
N MET A 1 -23.58 -38.26 8.74
CA MET A 1 -22.22 -38.30 8.12
C MET A 1 -22.04 -37.22 7.04
N TRP A 2 -22.90 -37.13 6.01
CA TRP A 2 -22.77 -36.15 4.92
C TRP A 2 -22.79 -34.67 5.35
N THR A 3 -23.62 -34.33 6.33
CA THR A 3 -23.76 -32.96 6.86
C THR A 3 -22.47 -32.44 7.52
N LEU A 4 -21.71 -33.32 8.17
CA LEU A 4 -20.43 -32.95 8.79
C LEU A 4 -19.37 -32.62 7.73
N LEU A 5 -19.35 -33.37 6.63
CA LEU A 5 -18.45 -33.10 5.50
C LEU A 5 -18.79 -31.78 4.81
N LEU A 6 -20.08 -31.50 4.60
CA LEU A 6 -20.53 -30.22 4.05
C LEU A 6 -20.19 -29.05 4.97
N TRP A 7 -20.40 -29.22 6.28
CA TRP A 7 -20.07 -28.20 7.28
C TRP A 7 -18.57 -27.91 7.31
N LEU A 8 -17.74 -28.95 7.29
CA LEU A 8 -16.29 -28.81 7.27
C LEU A 8 -15.82 -28.11 5.99
N ASN A 9 -16.38 -28.46 4.83
CA ASN A 9 -16.04 -27.82 3.56
C ASN A 9 -16.39 -26.31 3.58
N GLN A 10 -17.59 -25.95 4.07
CA GLN A 10 -17.97 -24.54 4.24
C GLN A 10 -17.02 -23.79 5.17
N LYS A 11 -16.57 -24.41 6.27
CA LYS A 11 -15.59 -23.81 7.18
C LYS A 11 -14.23 -23.59 6.53
N ILE A 12 -13.76 -24.56 5.74
CA ILE A 12 -12.49 -24.45 5.01
C ILE A 12 -12.56 -23.31 3.99
N LEU A 13 -13.61 -23.25 3.17
CA LEU A 13 -13.79 -22.18 2.19
C LEU A 13 -13.83 -20.79 2.85
N ALA A 14 -14.61 -20.62 3.91
CA ALA A 14 -14.69 -19.36 4.63
C ALA A 14 -13.34 -18.95 5.26
N SER A 15 -12.53 -19.90 5.71
CA SER A 15 -11.19 -19.63 6.23
C SER A 15 -10.21 -19.20 5.13
N TYR A 16 -10.32 -19.81 3.95
CA TYR A 16 -9.48 -19.51 2.80
C TYR A 16 -9.78 -18.13 2.22
N GLU A 17 -11.05 -17.77 2.08
CA GLU A 17 -11.47 -16.43 1.65
C GLU A 17 -10.90 -15.35 2.58
N ARG A 18 -11.07 -15.51 3.90
CA ARG A 18 -10.50 -14.57 4.89
C ARG A 18 -8.98 -14.46 4.80
N LEU A 19 -8.29 -15.56 4.52
CA LEU A 19 -6.83 -15.56 4.36
C LEU A 19 -6.43 -14.82 3.08
N LYS A 20 -7.15 -15.06 1.98
CA LYS A 20 -6.95 -14.39 0.69
C LYS A 20 -7.15 -12.88 0.82
N ASP A 21 -8.23 -12.44 1.45
CA ASP A 21 -8.52 -11.01 1.66
C ASP A 21 -7.39 -10.33 2.45
N ARG A 22 -6.94 -10.96 3.54
CA ARG A 22 -5.82 -10.45 4.34
C ARG A 22 -4.54 -10.35 3.51
N HIS A 23 -4.27 -11.34 2.67
CA HIS A 23 -3.10 -11.34 1.80
C HIS A 23 -3.19 -10.24 0.73
N GLU A 24 -4.35 -10.03 0.11
CA GLU A 24 -4.56 -8.96 -0.87
C GLU A 24 -4.41 -7.57 -0.23
N VAL A 25 -4.98 -7.35 0.95
CA VAL A 25 -4.79 -6.09 1.71
C VAL A 25 -3.32 -5.86 2.04
N GLN A 26 -2.59 -6.89 2.48
CA GLN A 26 -1.16 -6.77 2.74
C GLN A 26 -0.36 -6.50 1.46
N LYS A 27 -0.70 -7.14 0.36
CA LYS A 27 -0.07 -6.92 -0.95
C LYS A 27 -0.29 -5.48 -1.42
N ALA A 28 -1.52 -4.97 -1.34
CA ALA A 28 -1.84 -3.58 -1.65
C ALA A 28 -1.03 -2.61 -0.80
N ARG A 29 -0.94 -2.84 0.51
CA ARG A 29 -0.11 -2.02 1.43
C ARG A 29 1.38 -2.07 1.09
N ARG A 30 1.91 -3.20 0.62
CA ARG A 30 3.31 -3.31 0.18
C ARG A 30 3.55 -2.52 -1.10
N ILE A 31 2.62 -2.56 -2.05
CA ILE A 31 2.71 -1.82 -3.32
C ILE A 31 2.70 -0.32 -3.04
N THR A 32 1.77 0.17 -2.21
CA THR A 32 1.70 1.60 -1.88
C THR A 32 2.95 2.08 -1.13
N ARG A 33 3.47 1.29 -0.19
CA ARG A 33 4.75 1.61 0.49
C ARG A 33 5.92 1.68 -0.48
N LYS A 34 6.02 0.76 -1.45
CA LYS A 34 7.06 0.79 -2.49
C LYS A 34 6.92 2.04 -3.36
N GLN A 35 5.71 2.38 -3.79
CA GLN A 35 5.42 3.59 -4.56
C GLN A 35 5.77 4.86 -3.77
N MET A 36 5.47 4.91 -2.46
CA MET A 36 5.86 6.04 -1.61
C MET A 36 7.38 6.14 -1.44
N ALA A 37 8.08 5.00 -1.32
CA ALA A 37 9.55 4.99 -1.22
C ALA A 37 10.20 5.47 -2.52
N THR A 38 9.73 5.04 -3.69
CA THR A 38 10.26 5.51 -4.98
C THR A 38 9.96 6.99 -5.20
N THR A 39 8.75 7.44 -4.84
CA THR A 39 8.34 8.83 -5.02
C THR A 39 9.05 9.80 -4.08
N ARG A 40 9.49 9.37 -2.90
CA ARG A 40 10.29 10.21 -1.97
C ARG A 40 11.61 10.71 -2.56
N HIS A 41 12.19 10.00 -3.53
CA HIS A 41 13.46 10.38 -4.17
C HIS A 41 13.28 11.08 -5.53
N LEU A 42 12.04 11.14 -6.05
CA LEU A 42 11.77 11.76 -7.34
C LEU A 42 11.80 13.29 -7.22
N PRO A 43 12.35 14.04 -8.18
CA PRO A 43 12.35 15.49 -8.14
C PRO A 43 10.93 16.08 -8.31
N ALA A 44 10.71 17.30 -7.79
CA ALA A 44 9.39 17.90 -7.66
C ALA A 44 8.62 18.04 -8.99
N TYR A 45 9.30 18.31 -10.10
CA TYR A 45 8.68 18.43 -11.43
C TYR A 45 8.07 17.09 -11.89
N LEU A 46 8.78 15.98 -11.69
CA LEU A 46 8.34 14.67 -12.12
C LEU A 46 7.17 14.13 -11.27
N ARG A 47 7.09 14.56 -10.00
CA ARG A 47 5.95 14.23 -9.12
C ARG A 47 4.66 14.89 -9.59
N ARG A 48 4.74 16.12 -10.13
CA ARG A 48 3.59 16.86 -10.68
C ARG A 48 3.04 16.16 -11.92
N ASP A 49 3.92 15.69 -12.81
CA ASP A 49 3.53 14.96 -14.02
C ASP A 49 2.85 13.62 -13.71
N MET A 50 3.22 12.99 -12.58
CA MET A 50 2.59 11.75 -12.10
C MET A 50 1.27 11.99 -11.33
N GLY A 51 0.81 13.23 -11.16
CA GLY A 51 -0.40 13.57 -10.41
C GLY A 51 -0.32 13.24 -8.91
N LEU A 52 0.90 13.12 -8.35
CA LEU A 52 1.09 12.78 -6.95
C LEU A 52 0.90 14.02 -6.06
N PRO A 53 0.13 13.92 -4.97
CA PRO A 53 -0.18 15.07 -4.13
C PRO A 53 1.07 15.64 -3.43
N PRO A 54 1.17 16.97 -3.28
CA PRO A 54 2.38 17.64 -2.82
C PRO A 54 2.46 17.61 -1.29
N TYR A 55 3.08 16.58 -0.70
CA TYR A 55 3.21 16.47 0.76
C TYR A 55 4.64 16.63 1.30
N THR A 56 5.63 16.96 0.48
CA THR A 56 7.04 16.99 0.94
C THR A 56 7.68 18.37 1.05
N GLU A 57 6.96 19.46 0.77
CA GLU A 57 7.53 20.82 0.77
C GLU A 57 7.85 21.38 2.19
N ARG A 58 7.95 20.54 3.22
CA ARG A 58 8.23 21.00 4.60
C ARG A 58 9.72 21.10 4.95
N GLY A 59 10.65 20.82 4.02
CA GLY A 59 12.08 20.70 4.34
C GLY A 59 13.07 21.53 3.52
N GLU A 60 12.69 22.08 2.37
CA GLU A 60 13.67 22.64 1.41
C GLU A 60 13.83 24.17 1.48
N THR A 61 13.08 24.87 2.32
CA THR A 61 13.15 26.34 2.43
C THR A 61 14.19 26.87 3.42
N ARG A 62 15.03 26.01 4.03
CA ARG A 62 15.95 26.44 5.11
C ARG A 62 17.45 26.43 4.77
N SER A 63 17.83 26.42 3.48
CA SER A 63 19.25 26.41 3.08
C SER A 63 19.58 27.43 1.99
N LYS A 64 19.04 28.66 2.09
CA LYS A 64 19.46 29.79 1.24
C LYS A 64 19.84 31.07 1.98
N ASP A 65 19.88 31.04 3.31
CA ASP A 65 20.32 32.18 4.11
C ASP A 65 21.56 31.79 4.93
N SER A 66 22.70 31.71 4.26
CA SER A 66 24.01 31.88 4.89
C SER A 66 24.87 32.60 3.86
N GLN A 67 24.89 33.92 4.04
CA GLN A 67 25.78 34.89 3.39
C GLN A 67 27.23 34.58 3.73
#